data_AF-H0EG30-F1
#
_entry.id   AF-H0EG30-F1
#
_cell.length_a   1.000
_cell.length_b   1.000
_cell.length_c   1.000
_cell.angle_alpha   90.00
_cell.angle_beta   90.00
_cell.angle_gamma   90.00
#
_symmetry.space_group_name_H-M   'P 1'
#
loop_
_entity.id
_entity.type
_entity.pdbx_description
1 polymer ?
#
loop_
_entity_poly.entity_id
_entity_poly.type
_entity_poly.pdbx_seq_one_letter_code
_entity_poly.pdbx_strand_id
1 'polypeptide(L)'
;MKPIKSKDGTVEFLWNVEPHVKLPFIAAEEDTGPIVKELVANEEAEKNIIAYREYLSGQELALCFEKATGLKAKSVNLPRGSFSVPLPDELKAFGEFGYESWEDLSIIHPQDLKSPPSLDTVENYFKKQDLSMIFRT
;
A
#
# COMPACT_ATOMS: atom_id res chain seq x y z
N MET A 1 0.74 -1.08 7.87
CA MET A 1 -0.54 -1.20 8.60
C MET A 1 -0.59 -2.54 9.31
N LYS A 2 -0.95 -2.58 10.61
CA LYS A 2 -1.05 -3.84 11.37
C LYS A 2 -2.51 -4.31 11.38
N PRO A 3 -2.85 -5.45 10.76
CA PRO A 3 -4.20 -5.99 10.81
C PRO A 3 -4.54 -6.54 12.21
N ILE A 4 -5.82 -6.57 12.55
CA ILE A 4 -6.33 -7.04 13.85
C ILE A 4 -7.19 -8.27 13.63
N LYS A 5 -7.05 -9.28 14.48
CA LYS A 5 -7.91 -10.47 14.45
C LYS A 5 -9.14 -10.24 15.34
N SER A 6 -10.34 -10.35 14.77
CA SER A 6 -11.59 -10.25 15.51
C SER A 6 -11.91 -11.55 16.27
N LYS A 7 -12.91 -11.50 17.16
CA LYS A 7 -13.31 -12.64 18.01
C LYS A 7 -13.75 -13.88 17.22
N ASP A 8 -14.32 -13.68 16.03
CA ASP A 8 -14.74 -14.74 15.10
C ASP A 8 -13.58 -15.28 14.24
N GLY A 9 -12.37 -14.75 14.43
CA GLY A 9 -11.17 -15.17 13.70
C GLY A 9 -10.95 -14.46 12.36
N THR A 10 -11.84 -13.57 11.95
CA THR A 10 -11.66 -12.74 10.74
C THR A 10 -10.50 -11.75 10.94
N VAL A 11 -9.69 -11.54 9.91
CA VAL A 11 -8.64 -10.52 9.91
C VAL A 11 -9.20 -9.20 9.39
N GLU A 12 -9.13 -8.15 10.21
CA GLU A 12 -9.65 -6.82 9.91
C GLU A 12 -8.49 -5.86 9.60
N PHE A 13 -8.53 -5.29 8.41
CA PHE A 13 -7.72 -4.13 8.05
C PHE A 13 -8.53 -2.88 8.36
N LEU A 14 -8.03 -2.03 9.26
CA LEU A 14 -8.72 -0.81 9.64
C LEU A 14 -8.23 0.37 8.80
N TRP A 15 -9.16 1.09 8.19
CA TRP A 15 -8.89 2.19 7.27
C TRP A 15 -9.66 3.45 7.67
N ASN A 16 -9.11 4.63 7.42
CA ASN A 16 -9.81 5.91 7.61
C ASN A 16 -9.99 6.70 6.30
N VAL A 17 -9.58 6.12 5.17
CA VAL A 17 -9.84 6.64 3.81
C VAL A 17 -11.17 6.11 3.29
N GLU A 18 -11.69 6.67 2.22
CA GLU A 18 -12.94 6.18 1.61
C GLU A 18 -12.74 4.78 0.98
N PRO A 19 -13.75 3.88 1.02
CA PRO A 19 -13.57 2.47 0.64
C PRO A 19 -13.02 2.22 -0.78
N HIS A 20 -13.28 3.15 -1.70
CA HIS A 20 -12.89 3.04 -3.11
C HIS A 20 -11.54 3.71 -3.42
N VAL A 21 -10.97 4.44 -2.45
CA VAL A 21 -9.66 5.07 -2.61
C VAL A 21 -8.59 3.99 -2.60
N LYS A 22 -7.76 3.99 -3.63
CA LYS A 22 -6.59 3.12 -3.74
C LYS A 22 -5.38 3.81 -3.15
N LEU A 23 -4.52 3.03 -2.49
CA LEU A 23 -3.23 3.50 -2.00
C LEU A 23 -2.09 2.72 -2.67
N PRO A 24 -0.92 3.34 -2.87
CA PRO A 24 0.27 2.63 -3.30
C PRO A 24 0.77 1.68 -2.21
N PHE A 25 1.02 0.43 -2.59
CA PHE A 25 1.72 -0.55 -1.76
C PHE A 25 3.08 -0.83 -2.35
N ILE A 26 4.10 -0.84 -1.50
CA ILE A 26 5.49 -1.13 -1.87
C ILE A 26 6.09 -2.10 -0.84
N ALA A 27 6.86 -3.08 -1.30
CA ALA A 27 7.80 -3.81 -0.48
C ALA A 27 9.17 -3.14 -0.63
N ALA A 28 9.48 -2.21 0.27
CA ALA A 28 10.63 -1.32 0.13
C ALA A 28 11.96 -2.05 -0.12
N GLU A 29 12.17 -3.19 0.53
CA GLU A 29 13.39 -4.00 0.38
C GLU A 29 13.52 -4.69 -0.99
N GLU A 30 12.39 -4.99 -1.65
CA GLU A 30 12.36 -5.70 -2.94
C GLU A 30 12.26 -4.72 -4.12
N ASP A 31 11.47 -3.65 -3.97
CA ASP A 31 11.00 -2.84 -5.10
C ASP A 31 11.81 -1.56 -5.31
N THR A 32 12.32 -0.95 -4.24
CA THR A 32 12.96 0.37 -4.33
C THR A 32 14.23 0.33 -5.20
N GLY A 33 15.06 -0.71 -5.06
CA GLY A 33 16.29 -0.85 -5.83
C GLY A 33 16.04 -0.88 -7.35
N PRO A 34 15.22 -1.81 -7.87
CA PRO A 34 14.86 -1.86 -9.29
C PRO A 34 14.23 -0.56 -9.79
N ILE A 35 13.27 0.03 -9.07
CA ILE A 35 12.60 1.27 -9.50
C ILE A 35 13.61 2.42 -9.60
N VAL A 36 14.44 2.62 -8.57
CA VAL A 36 15.44 3.70 -8.55
C VAL A 36 16.51 3.49 -9.61
N LYS A 37 16.93 2.24 -9.85
CA LYS A 37 17.89 1.93 -10.91
C LYS A 37 17.37 2.40 -12.27
N GLU A 38 16.13 2.07 -12.61
CA GLU A 38 15.55 2.42 -13.91
C GLU A 38 15.29 3.94 -14.01
N LEU A 39 14.85 4.58 -12.92
CA LEU A 39 14.74 6.04 -12.85
C LEU A 39 16.08 6.73 -13.13
N VAL A 40 17.16 6.32 -12.46
CA VAL A 40 18.47 7.00 -12.57
C VAL A 40 19.18 6.67 -13.88
N ALA A 41 19.08 5.42 -14.36
CA ALA A 41 19.85 4.97 -15.51
C ALA A 41 19.20 5.34 -16.85
N ASN A 42 17.86 5.40 -16.91
CA ASN A 42 17.14 5.45 -18.19
C ASN A 42 16.26 6.68 -18.35
N GLU A 43 15.82 7.33 -17.27
CA GLU A 43 15.01 8.55 -17.38
C GLU A 43 15.86 9.81 -17.60
N GLU A 44 15.18 10.86 -18.07
CA GLU A 44 15.73 12.20 -18.08
C GLU A 44 15.84 12.75 -16.65
N ALA A 45 16.71 13.74 -16.45
CA ALA A 45 16.79 14.43 -15.17
C ALA A 45 15.44 15.09 -14.80
N GLU A 46 15.27 15.38 -13.51
CA GLU A 46 14.08 16.09 -12.97
C GLU A 46 12.76 15.29 -13.04
N LYS A 47 12.80 13.99 -13.32
CA LYS A 47 11.64 13.11 -13.19
C LYS A 47 11.37 12.74 -11.73
N ASN A 48 10.11 12.91 -11.32
CA ASN A 48 9.60 12.51 -10.01
C ASN A 48 8.74 11.25 -10.17
N ILE A 49 8.93 10.27 -9.29
CA ILE A 49 8.17 9.01 -9.32
C ILE A 49 7.54 8.71 -7.97
N ILE A 50 6.28 8.26 -7.98
CA ILE A 50 5.68 7.57 -6.83
C ILE A 50 5.98 6.08 -7.01
N ALA A 51 6.85 5.54 -6.15
CA ALA A 51 7.25 4.14 -6.22
C ALA A 51 6.24 3.22 -5.53
N TYR A 52 5.79 2.18 -6.23
CA TYR A 52 4.88 1.15 -5.72
C TYR A 52 4.92 -0.11 -6.58
N ARG A 53 4.44 -1.24 -6.04
CA ARG A 53 4.17 -2.47 -6.79
C ARG A 53 2.74 -2.59 -7.26
N GLU A 54 1.77 -2.21 -6.43
CA GLU A 54 0.35 -2.27 -6.77
C GLU A 54 -0.42 -1.12 -6.11
N TYR A 55 -1.54 -0.74 -6.74
CA TYR A 55 -2.50 0.21 -6.23
C TYR A 55 -3.77 -0.51 -5.82
N LEU A 56 -4.01 -0.56 -4.51
CA LEU A 56 -5.08 -1.35 -3.94
C LEU A 56 -5.96 -0.49 -3.03
N SER A 57 -7.26 -0.66 -3.16
CA SER A 57 -8.23 -0.29 -2.15
C SER A 57 -8.08 -1.19 -0.93
N GLY A 58 -8.69 -0.78 0.20
CA GLY A 58 -8.67 -1.63 1.39
C GLY A 58 -9.32 -3.00 1.20
N GLN A 59 -10.34 -3.07 0.35
CA GLN A 59 -10.99 -4.32 0.00
C GLN A 59 -10.08 -5.23 -0.82
N GLU A 60 -9.39 -4.68 -1.83
CA GLU A 60 -8.43 -5.43 -2.65
C GLU A 60 -7.25 -5.93 -1.81
N LEU A 61 -6.73 -5.11 -0.88
CA LEU A 61 -5.68 -5.54 0.04
C LEU A 61 -6.12 -6.72 0.91
N ALA A 62 -7.33 -6.66 1.48
CA ALA A 62 -7.88 -7.74 2.30
C ALA A 62 -8.03 -9.03 1.47
N LEU A 63 -8.45 -8.92 0.21
CA LEU A 63 -8.54 -10.06 -0.70
C LEU A 63 -7.16 -10.67 -1.02
N CYS A 64 -6.13 -9.85 -1.27
CA CYS A 64 -4.76 -10.33 -1.44
C CYS A 64 -4.28 -11.09 -0.21
N PHE A 65 -4.57 -10.58 0.99
CA PHE A 65 -4.24 -11.26 2.23
C PHE A 65 -4.97 -12.61 2.39
N GLU A 66 -6.28 -12.64 2.11
CA GLU A 66 -7.07 -13.87 2.19
C GLU A 66 -6.56 -14.94 1.21
N LYS A 67 -6.25 -14.56 -0.03
CA LYS A 67 -5.64 -15.47 -1.02
C LYS A 67 -4.27 -15.98 -0.59
N ALA A 68 -3.45 -15.12 0.01
CA ALA A 68 -2.10 -15.49 0.44
C ALA A 68 -2.10 -16.42 1.66
N THR A 69 -3.06 -16.26 2.57
CA THR A 69 -3.03 -16.90 3.90
C THR A 69 -4.12 -17.96 4.11
N GLY A 70 -5.16 -17.96 3.29
CA GLY A 70 -6.39 -18.75 3.51
C GLY A 70 -7.26 -18.25 4.67
N LEU A 71 -6.90 -17.14 5.32
CA LEU A 71 -7.67 -16.56 6.42
C LEU A 71 -8.67 -15.55 5.88
N LYS A 72 -9.93 -15.68 6.31
CA LYS A 72 -10.97 -14.71 6.00
C LYS A 72 -10.53 -13.31 6.42
N ALA A 73 -10.59 -12.36 5.50
CA ALA A 73 -10.19 -10.98 5.76
C ALA A 73 -11.21 -9.96 5.24
N LYS A 74 -11.26 -8.79 5.87
CA LYS A 74 -12.08 -7.67 5.40
C LYS A 74 -11.44 -6.32 5.69
N SER A 75 -11.82 -5.34 4.88
CA SER A 75 -11.57 -3.93 5.15
C SER A 75 -12.69 -3.35 6.01
N VAL A 76 -12.33 -2.62 7.06
CA VAL A 76 -13.27 -1.90 7.92
C VAL A 76 -12.92 -0.41 7.87
N ASN A 77 -13.81 0.39 7.32
CA ASN A 77 -13.67 1.84 7.31
C ASN A 77 -14.14 2.41 8.65
N LEU A 78 -13.23 3.06 9.36
CA LEU A 78 -13.54 3.79 10.58
C LEU A 78 -13.97 5.23 10.24
N PRO A 79 -14.81 5.86 11.08
CA PRO A 79 -15.19 7.27 10.88
C PRO A 79 -13.98 8.20 10.82
N ARG A 80 -14.08 9.30 10.05
CA ARG A 80 -13.03 10.34 10.05
C ARG A 80 -12.74 10.81 11.48
N GLY A 81 -11.46 10.92 11.85
CA GLY A 81 -11.01 11.32 13.18
C GLY A 81 -10.91 10.19 14.23
N SER A 82 -11.28 8.96 13.91
CA SER A 82 -11.18 7.81 14.82
C SER A 82 -9.81 7.11 14.81
N PHE A 83 -8.98 7.37 13.79
CA PHE A 83 -7.63 6.85 13.68
C PHE A 83 -6.68 7.81 14.41
N SER A 84 -6.42 7.57 15.69
CA SER A 84 -5.37 8.29 16.43
C SER A 84 -4.01 7.64 16.16
N VAL A 85 -3.56 7.57 14.91
CA VAL A 85 -2.12 7.48 14.70
C VAL A 85 -1.62 8.87 15.08
N PRO A 86 -0.70 9.01 16.06
CA PRO A 86 -0.02 10.27 16.31
C PRO A 86 0.88 10.54 15.10
N LEU A 87 0.25 10.98 14.01
CA LEU A 87 0.93 11.49 12.85
C LEU A 87 1.46 12.87 13.25
N PRO A 88 2.76 13.15 13.01
CA PRO A 88 3.25 14.52 12.99
C PRO A 88 2.28 15.42 12.21
N ASP A 89 2.15 16.68 12.60
CA ASP A 89 1.18 17.60 11.99
C ASP A 89 1.32 17.66 10.45
N GLU A 90 2.54 17.48 9.95
CA GLU A 90 2.92 17.38 8.54
C GLU A 90 2.22 16.24 7.78
N LEU A 91 1.85 15.15 8.46
CA LEU A 91 1.19 13.98 7.90
C LEU A 91 -0.34 13.98 8.13
N LYS A 92 -0.91 14.99 8.81
CA LYS A 92 -2.37 15.11 8.98
C LYS A 92 -3.09 15.47 7.68
N ALA A 93 -2.37 16.03 6.71
CA ALA A 93 -2.88 16.37 5.37
C ALA A 93 -3.30 15.13 4.54
N PHE A 94 -2.85 13.92 4.92
CA PHE A 94 -3.16 12.68 4.20
C PHE A 94 -4.67 12.39 4.07
N GLY A 95 -5.45 12.77 5.09
CA GLY A 95 -6.91 12.58 5.08
C GLY A 95 -7.67 13.60 4.23
N GLU A 96 -7.02 14.71 3.86
CA GLU A 96 -7.63 15.82 3.12
C GLU A 96 -7.24 15.82 1.63
N PHE A 97 -6.04 15.33 1.30
CA PHE A 97 -5.50 15.33 -0.07
C PHE A 97 -5.29 13.92 -0.67
N GLY A 98 -5.43 12.84 0.12
CA GLY A 98 -5.08 11.49 -0.34
C GLY A 98 -3.57 11.26 -0.45
N TYR A 99 -3.16 10.06 -0.90
CA TYR A 99 -1.74 9.78 -1.22
C TYR A 99 -1.31 10.49 -2.51
N GLU A 100 -2.28 10.85 -3.34
CA GLU A 100 -2.07 11.40 -4.67
C GLU A 100 -2.57 12.82 -4.73
N SER A 101 -1.65 13.74 -5.02
CA SER A 101 -1.93 14.83 -5.94
C SER A 101 -2.11 14.24 -7.34
N TRP A 102 -3.21 13.50 -7.59
CA TRP A 102 -3.54 12.87 -8.90
C TRP A 102 -3.53 13.89 -10.05
N GLU A 103 -3.66 15.17 -9.72
CA GLU A 103 -3.64 16.29 -10.64
C GLU A 103 -2.22 16.74 -11.03
N ASP A 104 -1.18 16.26 -10.36
CA ASP A 104 0.22 16.57 -10.71
C ASP A 104 0.73 15.63 -11.80
N LEU A 105 0.50 16.04 -13.05
CA LEU A 105 0.95 15.34 -14.25
C LEU A 105 2.48 15.30 -14.42
N SER A 106 3.26 15.95 -13.54
CA SER A 106 4.73 15.88 -13.58
C SER A 106 5.29 14.61 -12.91
N ILE A 107 4.46 13.91 -12.12
CA ILE A 107 4.82 12.69 -11.43
C ILE A 107 4.53 11.49 -12.34
N ILE A 108 5.54 10.65 -12.54
CA ILE A 108 5.40 9.39 -13.29
C ILE A 108 5.17 8.21 -12.34
N HIS A 109 4.65 7.12 -12.89
CA HIS A 109 4.46 5.87 -12.18
C HIS A 109 5.44 4.79 -12.65
N PRO A 110 5.62 3.67 -11.92
CA PRO A 110 6.56 2.62 -12.30
C PRO A 110 6.34 2.05 -13.70
N GLN A 111 5.08 1.96 -14.15
CA GLN A 111 4.74 1.51 -15.51
C GLN A 111 5.09 2.52 -16.61
N ASP A 112 5.30 3.79 -16.27
CA ASP A 112 5.60 4.86 -17.22
C ASP A 112 7.11 5.02 -17.46
N LEU A 113 7.95 4.32 -16.68
CA LEU A 113 9.39 4.26 -16.91
C LEU A 113 9.67 3.70 -18.31
N LYS A 114 10.73 4.16 -18.98
CA LYS A 114 11.18 3.64 -20.29
C LYS A 114 11.50 2.15 -20.25
N SER A 115 11.87 1.63 -19.08
CA SER A 115 12.11 0.21 -18.84
C SER A 115 11.50 -0.18 -17.49
N PRO A 116 10.18 -0.43 -17.44
CA PRO A 116 9.50 -0.74 -16.19
C PRO A 116 10.07 -2.01 -15.54
N PRO A 117 10.40 -1.98 -14.24
CA PRO A 117 10.84 -3.17 -13.55
C PRO A 117 9.70 -4.18 -13.43
N SER A 118 10.03 -5.47 -13.51
CA SER A 118 9.09 -6.55 -13.19
C SER A 118 8.96 -6.68 -11.67
N LEU A 119 7.95 -6.03 -11.10
CA LEU A 119 7.65 -6.10 -9.66
C LEU A 119 6.77 -7.30 -9.34
N ASP A 120 6.87 -7.80 -8.12
CA ASP A 120 6.02 -8.88 -7.61
C ASP A 120 4.69 -8.31 -7.09
N THR A 121 3.72 -9.17 -6.78
CA THR A 121 2.40 -8.74 -6.26
C THR A 121 2.41 -8.58 -4.74
N VAL A 122 1.43 -7.84 -4.22
CA VAL A 122 1.13 -7.73 -2.79
C VAL A 122 0.62 -9.07 -2.23
N GLU A 123 -0.09 -9.87 -3.03
CA GLU A 123 -0.45 -11.24 -2.64
C GLU A 123 0.81 -12.08 -2.38
N ASN A 124 1.77 -12.06 -3.30
CA ASN A 124 3.02 -12.80 -3.14
C ASN A 124 3.90 -12.21 -2.03
N TYR A 125 3.86 -10.88 -1.81
CA TYR A 125 4.49 -10.27 -0.64
C TYR A 125 3.99 -10.92 0.65
N PHE A 126 2.67 -11.03 0.82
CA PHE A 126 2.08 -11.63 2.02
C PHE A 126 2.48 -13.09 2.21
N LYS A 127 2.65 -13.87 1.14
CA LYS A 127 3.12 -15.27 1.22
C LYS A 127 4.54 -15.39 1.81
N LYS A 128 5.37 -14.35 1.65
CA LYS A 128 6.75 -14.31 2.17
C LYS A 128 6.85 -13.81 3.61
N GLN A 129 5.83 -13.12 4.12
CA GLN A 129 5.89 -12.48 5.43
C GLN A 129 5.74 -13.48 6.57
N ASP A 130 6.51 -13.30 7.65
CA ASP A 130 6.21 -13.93 8.93
C ASP A 130 5.00 -13.24 9.58
N LEU A 131 3.84 -13.86 9.41
CA LEU A 131 2.58 -13.39 9.94
C LEU A 131 2.26 -13.96 11.34
N SER A 132 3.21 -14.65 12.00
CA SER A 132 3.03 -15.30 13.32
C SER A 132 2.40 -14.38 14.37
N MET A 133 2.64 -13.07 14.30
CA MET A 133 2.04 -12.08 15.20
C MET A 133 0.51 -11.95 15.07
N ILE A 134 -0.08 -12.25 13.90
CA ILE A 134 -1.54 -12.30 13.71
C ILE A 134 -2.12 -13.57 14.34
N PHE A 135 -1.30 -14.62 14.46
CA PHE A 135 -1.69 -15.92 15.02
C PHE A 135 -1.50 -16.02 16.54
N ARG A 136 -0.83 -15.07 17.19
CA ARG A 136 -0.73 -15.02 18.65
C ARG A 136 -2.06 -14.54 19.25
N THR A 137 -2.87 -15.50 19.69
CA THR A 137 -4.06 -15.32 20.54
C THR A 137 -3.72 -14.73 21.89
#